data_AF-A0A2A5NXZ4-F1
#
_entry.id   AF-A0A2A5NXZ4-F1
#
_cell.length_a   1.000
_cell.length_b   1.000
_cell.length_c   1.000
_cell.angle_alpha   90.00
_cell.angle_beta   90.00
_cell.angle_gamma   90.00
#
_symmetry.space_group_name_H-M   'P 1'
#
loop_
_entity.id
_entity.type
_entity.pdbx_description
1 polymer ?
#
loop_
_entity_poly.entity_id
_entity_poly.type
_entity_poly.pdbx_seq_one_letter_code
_entity_poly.pdbx_strand_id
1 'polypeptide(L)'
;MWVKLVYARDHVPQRPGVYVVRWVRDGKPVRIPRVLAVDEKGILYIGSAGGLRDGVNSLVKGLRRPEHKAHAAALMYHFFGLDKHIKLEEMEVSWATFGSYKEAEEQEWAALKFYADRYGEVPPLNRQLDKKLFHVHVLGLADILPAPLPKLDSRLAQLIA
;
A
#
# COMPACT_ATOMS: atom_id res chain seq x y z
N MET A 1 1.06 -9.20 -11.96
CA MET A 1 0.05 -10.26 -11.73
C MET A 1 -0.66 -9.97 -10.41
N TRP A 2 -1.98 -10.07 -10.37
CA TRP A 2 -2.76 -9.91 -9.13
C TRP A 2 -3.12 -11.29 -8.59
N VAL A 3 -3.00 -11.48 -7.28
CA VAL A 3 -3.42 -12.71 -6.60
C VAL A 3 -4.37 -12.36 -5.48
N LYS A 4 -5.32 -13.25 -5.18
CA LYS A 4 -6.21 -13.07 -4.03
C LYS A 4 -5.38 -12.97 -2.75
N LEU A 5 -5.69 -11.96 -1.93
CA LEU A 5 -4.92 -11.65 -0.73
C LEU A 5 -4.86 -12.86 0.23
N VAL A 6 -5.96 -13.60 0.34
CA VAL A 6 -6.05 -14.82 1.17
C VAL A 6 -5.16 -15.99 0.70
N TYR A 7 -4.71 -15.99 -0.56
CA TYR A 7 -3.80 -16.99 -1.14
C TYR A 7 -2.40 -16.43 -1.43
N ALA A 8 -2.12 -15.21 -0.97
CA ALA A 8 -0.89 -14.51 -1.29
C ALA A 8 0.36 -15.23 -0.77
N ARG A 9 0.27 -15.94 0.36
CA ARG A 9 1.39 -16.67 0.97
C ARG A 9 2.13 -17.60 0.00
N ASP A 10 1.39 -18.25 -0.90
CA ASP A 10 1.92 -19.26 -1.81
C ASP A 10 2.56 -18.66 -3.06
N HIS A 11 2.32 -17.37 -3.33
CA HIS A 11 2.73 -16.69 -4.55
C HIS A 11 3.77 -15.59 -4.28
N VAL A 12 3.68 -14.93 -3.12
CA VAL A 12 4.53 -13.80 -2.77
C VAL A 12 5.94 -14.31 -2.39
N PRO A 13 7.01 -13.72 -2.96
CA PRO A 13 8.37 -14.13 -2.67
C PRO A 13 8.83 -13.65 -1.28
N GLN A 14 9.78 -14.36 -0.68
CA GLN A 14 10.48 -13.90 0.51
C GLN A 14 11.67 -13.01 0.10
N ARG A 15 11.38 -11.81 -0.42
CA ARG A 15 12.37 -10.82 -0.86
C ARG A 15 11.93 -9.41 -0.47
N PRO A 16 12.87 -8.44 -0.39
CA PRO A 16 12.51 -7.04 -0.26
C PRO A 16 11.62 -6.59 -1.42
N GLY A 17 10.62 -5.78 -1.12
CA GLY A 17 9.68 -5.32 -2.14
C GLY A 17 8.60 -4.40 -1.62
N VAL A 18 7.86 -3.85 -2.58
CA VAL A 18 6.62 -3.08 -2.34
C VAL A 18 5.45 -3.92 -2.80
N TYR A 19 4.41 -4.02 -1.98
CA TYR A 19 3.15 -4.66 -2.30
C TYR A 19 2.01 -3.64 -2.30
N VAL A 20 1.05 -3.88 -3.20
CA VAL A 20 -0.11 -3.05 -3.42
C VAL A 20 -1.34 -3.91 -3.23
N VAL A 21 -2.28 -3.47 -2.41
CA VAL A 21 -3.56 -4.13 -2.17
C VAL A 21 -4.67 -3.33 -2.84
N ARG A 22 -5.56 -4.03 -3.55
CA ARG A 22 -6.73 -3.43 -4.19
C ARG A 22 -8.03 -4.14 -3.80
N TRP A 23 -9.13 -3.43 -3.98
CA TRP A 23 -10.49 -3.96 -3.87
C TRP A 23 -10.98 -4.47 -5.21
N VAL A 24 -11.49 -5.70 -5.23
CA VAL A 24 -12.15 -6.32 -6.38
C VAL A 24 -13.52 -6.88 -6.00
N ARG A 25 -14.48 -6.77 -6.92
CA ARG A 25 -15.78 -7.44 -6.85
C ARG A 25 -16.06 -8.10 -8.19
N ASP A 26 -16.55 -9.34 -8.16
CA ASP A 26 -16.81 -10.15 -9.37
C ASP A 26 -15.62 -10.22 -10.34
N GLY A 27 -14.40 -10.30 -9.76
CA GLY A 27 -13.15 -10.38 -10.51
C GLY A 27 -12.69 -9.06 -11.14
N LYS A 28 -13.38 -7.94 -10.89
CA LYS A 28 -13.04 -6.61 -11.43
C LYS A 28 -12.66 -5.63 -10.32
N PRO A 29 -11.68 -4.74 -10.54
CA PRO A 29 -11.40 -3.65 -9.62
C PRO A 29 -12.64 -2.79 -9.34
N VAL A 30 -12.85 -2.46 -8.07
CA VAL A 30 -13.89 -1.52 -7.67
C VAL A 30 -13.33 -0.10 -7.78
N ARG A 31 -13.96 0.75 -8.59
CA ARG A 31 -13.55 2.15 -8.76
C ARG A 31 -13.79 2.91 -7.47
N ILE A 32 -12.82 3.72 -7.05
CA ILE A 32 -12.95 4.53 -5.82
C ILE A 32 -12.83 6.02 -6.18
N PRO A 33 -13.87 6.84 -5.95
CA PRO A 33 -13.75 8.29 -6.08
C PRO A 33 -12.69 8.84 -5.11
N ARG A 34 -11.81 9.69 -5.63
CA ARG A 34 -10.79 10.44 -4.87
C ARG A 34 -10.98 11.93 -5.05
N VAL A 35 -10.20 12.73 -4.34
CA VAL A 35 -10.26 14.20 -4.38
C VAL A 35 -10.10 14.76 -5.80
N LEU A 36 -9.11 14.27 -6.57
CA LEU A 36 -8.78 14.83 -7.89
C LEU A 36 -9.25 13.97 -9.07
N ALA A 37 -9.48 12.68 -8.87
CA ALA A 37 -9.82 11.75 -9.95
C ALA A 37 -10.52 10.48 -9.41
N VAL A 38 -10.89 9.56 -10.28
CA VAL A 38 -11.39 8.23 -9.91
C VAL A 38 -10.24 7.23 -9.99
N ASP A 39 -9.98 6.52 -8.89
CA ASP A 39 -9.04 5.40 -8.88
C ASP A 39 -9.70 4.17 -9.52
N GLU A 40 -9.37 3.94 -10.79
CA GLU A 40 -9.87 2.84 -11.61
C GLU A 40 -9.43 1.45 -11.12
N LYS A 41 -8.36 1.40 -10.31
CA LYS A 41 -7.76 0.15 -9.84
C LYS A 41 -8.21 -0.22 -8.43
N GLY A 42 -8.91 0.68 -7.74
CA GLY A 42 -9.46 0.42 -6.42
C GLY A 42 -8.38 0.17 -5.37
N ILE A 43 -7.28 0.92 -5.41
CA ILE A 43 -6.15 0.73 -4.52
C ILE A 43 -6.56 1.09 -3.08
N LEU A 44 -6.31 0.15 -2.17
CA LEU A 44 -6.60 0.29 -0.74
C LEU A 44 -5.34 0.59 0.06
N TYR A 45 -4.20 0.00 -0.32
CA TYR A 45 -2.96 0.09 0.43
C TYR A 45 -1.73 -0.08 -0.47
N ILE A 46 -0.65 0.63 -0.15
CA ILE A 46 0.70 0.45 -0.68
C ILE A 46 1.65 0.32 0.52
N GLY A 47 2.49 -0.70 0.55
CA GLY A 47 3.46 -0.87 1.64
C GLY A 47 4.73 -1.58 1.20
N SER A 48 5.84 -1.34 1.88
CA SER A 48 7.08 -2.09 1.70
C SER A 48 7.29 -3.16 2.78
N ALA A 49 8.17 -4.11 2.50
CA ALA A 49 8.66 -5.08 3.48
C ALA A 49 10.05 -5.58 3.09
N GLY A 50 10.89 -5.89 4.08
CA GLY A 50 12.18 -6.58 3.87
C GLY A 50 12.00 -8.03 3.39
N GLY A 51 10.87 -8.63 3.72
CA GLY A 51 10.39 -9.88 3.15
C GLY A 51 8.90 -9.74 2.80
N LEU A 52 8.58 -9.63 1.51
CA LEU A 52 7.22 -9.42 1.03
C LEU A 52 6.24 -10.46 1.58
N ARG A 53 6.59 -11.75 1.58
CA ARG A 53 5.70 -12.80 2.09
C ARG A 53 5.38 -12.60 3.56
N ASP A 54 6.35 -12.24 4.39
CA ASP A 54 6.13 -11.96 5.81
C ASP A 54 5.31 -10.69 6.02
N GLY A 55 5.60 -9.62 5.27
CA GLY A 55 4.84 -8.37 5.32
C GLY A 55 3.36 -8.57 4.95
N VAL A 56 3.11 -9.25 3.83
CA VAL A 56 1.75 -9.59 3.39
C VAL A 56 1.06 -10.53 4.39
N ASN A 57 1.75 -11.56 4.91
CA ASN A 57 1.17 -12.44 5.92
C ASN A 57 0.83 -11.71 7.22
N SER A 58 1.65 -10.76 7.65
CA SER A 58 1.37 -9.91 8.81
C SER A 58 0.08 -9.09 8.59
N LEU A 59 -0.07 -8.50 7.40
CA LEU A 59 -1.31 -7.83 7.00
C LEU A 59 -2.51 -8.78 7.04
N VAL A 60 -2.43 -9.96 6.39
CA VAL A 60 -3.53 -10.92 6.37
C VAL A 60 -3.94 -11.38 7.77
N LYS A 61 -2.97 -11.64 8.65
CA LYS A 61 -3.24 -11.99 10.05
C LYS A 61 -4.02 -10.89 10.76
N GLY A 62 -3.58 -9.63 10.63
CA GLY A 62 -4.26 -8.49 11.23
C GLY A 62 -5.66 -8.25 10.67
N LEU A 63 -5.86 -8.45 9.36
CA LEU A 63 -7.17 -8.30 8.71
C LEU A 63 -8.17 -9.37 9.19
N ARG A 64 -7.70 -10.59 9.48
CA ARG A 64 -8.55 -11.68 10.00
C ARG A 64 -8.93 -11.48 11.46
N ARG A 65 -8.01 -11.00 12.28
CA ARG A 65 -8.21 -10.78 13.72
C ARG A 65 -7.47 -9.52 14.15
N PRO A 66 -8.18 -8.46 14.58
CA PRO A 66 -7.53 -7.28 15.12
C PRO A 66 -6.85 -7.62 16.45
N GLU A 67 -5.55 -7.34 16.53
CA GLU A 67 -4.75 -7.46 17.75
C GLU A 67 -3.97 -6.16 17.95
N HIS A 68 -3.59 -5.82 19.18
CA HIS A 68 -2.88 -4.57 19.49
C HIS A 68 -1.55 -4.38 18.73
N LYS A 69 -0.92 -5.47 18.28
CA LYS A 69 0.31 -5.47 17.48
C LYS A 69 0.07 -5.77 15.99
N ALA A 70 -1.18 -5.70 15.54
CA ALA A 70 -1.52 -5.93 14.15
C ALA A 70 -0.94 -4.84 13.26
N HIS A 71 -0.78 -5.20 11.98
CA HIS A 71 -0.36 -4.30 10.93
C HIS A 71 -1.23 -3.03 10.90
N ALA A 72 -0.62 -1.84 10.80
CA ALA A 72 -1.34 -0.55 10.89
C ALA A 72 -2.52 -0.46 9.92
N ALA A 73 -2.32 -0.87 8.65
CA ALA A 73 -3.40 -0.93 7.66
C ALA A 73 -4.59 -1.83 8.10
N ALA A 74 -4.33 -2.93 8.79
CA ALA A 74 -5.38 -3.80 9.31
C ALA A 74 -6.13 -3.15 10.48
N LEU A 75 -5.43 -2.44 11.35
CA LEU A 75 -6.07 -1.65 12.40
C LEU A 75 -7.01 -0.60 11.81
N MET A 76 -6.58 0.12 10.77
CA MET A 76 -7.43 1.12 10.09
C MET A 76 -8.64 0.49 9.41
N TYR A 77 -8.47 -0.68 8.80
CA TYR A 77 -9.56 -1.43 8.17
C TYR A 77 -10.68 -1.76 9.16
N HIS A 78 -10.34 -2.24 10.35
CA HIS A 78 -11.33 -2.51 11.41
C HIS A 78 -11.84 -1.22 12.06
N PHE A 79 -10.97 -0.25 12.32
CA PHE A 79 -11.33 1.01 12.98
C PHE A 79 -12.38 1.81 12.19
N PHE A 80 -12.24 1.87 10.86
CA PHE A 80 -13.22 2.53 9.99
C PHE A 80 -14.42 1.64 9.61
N GLY A 81 -14.50 0.41 10.13
CA GLY A 81 -15.58 -0.52 9.83
C GLY A 81 -15.61 -0.97 8.36
N LEU A 82 -14.46 -0.95 7.66
CA LEU A 82 -14.39 -1.37 6.26
C LEU A 82 -14.63 -2.87 6.11
N ASP A 83 -14.39 -3.65 7.15
CA ASP A 83 -14.70 -5.09 7.25
C ASP A 83 -16.18 -5.42 7.05
N LYS A 84 -17.06 -4.46 7.30
CA LYS A 84 -18.50 -4.57 7.05
C LYS A 84 -18.80 -4.54 5.54
N HIS A 85 -17.96 -3.92 4.73
CA HIS A 85 -18.24 -3.59 3.32
C HIS A 85 -17.28 -4.21 2.31
N ILE A 86 -16.04 -4.50 2.71
CA ILE A 86 -14.98 -5.05 1.87
C ILE A 86 -14.55 -6.35 2.52
N LYS A 87 -14.77 -7.49 1.86
CA LYS A 87 -14.35 -8.80 2.42
C LYS A 87 -12.90 -9.11 2.06
N LEU A 88 -12.23 -9.96 2.84
CA LEU A 88 -10.83 -10.33 2.55
C LEU A 88 -10.71 -11.06 1.21
N GLU A 89 -11.75 -11.81 0.82
CA GLU A 89 -11.86 -12.54 -0.45
C GLU A 89 -12.06 -11.58 -1.65
N GLU A 90 -12.52 -10.36 -1.37
CA GLU A 90 -12.63 -9.24 -2.30
C GLU A 90 -11.33 -8.42 -2.38
N MET A 91 -10.24 -8.84 -1.72
CA MET A 91 -8.95 -8.17 -1.83
C MET A 91 -7.96 -8.95 -2.68
N GLU A 92 -7.17 -8.22 -3.46
CA GLU A 92 -6.06 -8.75 -4.24
C GLU A 92 -4.78 -8.00 -3.92
N VAL A 93 -3.64 -8.68 -4.08
CA VAL A 93 -2.31 -8.11 -3.90
C VAL A 93 -1.45 -8.33 -5.15
N SER A 94 -0.62 -7.34 -5.45
CA SER A 94 0.49 -7.44 -6.40
C SER A 94 1.73 -6.80 -5.80
N TRP A 95 2.89 -7.02 -6.40
CA TRP A 95 4.16 -6.54 -5.83
C TRP A 95 5.23 -6.30 -6.88
N ALA A 96 6.23 -5.52 -6.50
CA ALA A 96 7.53 -5.40 -7.16
C ALA A 96 8.65 -5.71 -6.16
N THR A 97 9.66 -6.46 -6.59
CA THR A 97 10.83 -6.79 -5.76
C THR A 97 11.99 -5.85 -6.03
N PHE A 98 12.79 -5.63 -4.99
CA PHE A 98 13.97 -4.76 -5.00
C PHE A 98 15.19 -5.48 -4.42
N GLY A 99 16.38 -4.90 -4.62
CA GLY A 99 17.64 -5.46 -4.17
C GLY A 99 17.83 -5.37 -2.65
N SER A 100 17.23 -4.37 -2.02
CA SER A 100 17.32 -4.14 -0.57
C SER A 100 16.00 -3.64 0.03
N TYR A 101 15.87 -3.76 1.36
CA TYR A 101 14.73 -3.19 2.08
C TYR A 101 14.70 -1.66 1.97
N LYS A 102 15.87 -1.00 2.05
CA LYS A 102 16.00 0.44 1.87
C LYS A 102 15.46 0.91 0.51
N GLU A 103 15.83 0.21 -0.56
CA GLU A 103 15.32 0.52 -1.91
C GLU A 103 13.80 0.31 -1.99
N ALA A 104 13.26 -0.74 -1.33
CA ALA A 104 11.83 -0.97 -1.26
C ALA A 104 11.10 0.15 -0.50
N GLU A 105 11.66 0.65 0.60
CA GLU A 105 11.12 1.83 1.31
C GLU A 105 11.13 3.06 0.40
N GLU A 106 12.25 3.40 -0.22
CA GLU A 106 12.33 4.56 -1.13
C GLU A 106 11.32 4.48 -2.29
N GLN A 107 11.06 3.27 -2.80
CA GLN A 107 10.06 3.02 -3.86
C GLN A 107 8.62 3.05 -3.35
N GLU A 108 8.33 2.63 -2.12
CA GLU A 108 7.03 2.85 -1.48
C GLU A 108 6.71 4.35 -1.40
N TRP A 109 7.70 5.16 -1.02
CA TRP A 109 7.55 6.61 -0.93
C TRP A 109 7.31 7.24 -2.30
N ALA A 110 8.08 6.85 -3.31
CA ALA A 110 7.86 7.30 -4.69
C ALA A 110 6.46 6.90 -5.19
N ALA A 111 5.98 5.71 -4.84
CA ALA A 111 4.65 5.22 -5.21
C ALA A 111 3.53 5.99 -4.51
N LEU A 112 3.65 6.25 -3.20
CA LEU A 112 2.68 7.05 -2.45
C LEU A 112 2.62 8.49 -2.95
N LYS A 113 3.76 9.11 -3.24
CA LYS A 113 3.83 10.46 -3.82
C LYS A 113 3.17 10.50 -5.20
N PHE A 114 3.50 9.56 -6.06
CA PHE A 114 2.89 9.44 -7.39
C PHE A 114 1.37 9.26 -7.31
N TYR A 115 0.88 8.40 -6.41
CA TYR A 115 -0.54 8.19 -6.18
C TYR A 115 -1.22 9.48 -5.68
N ALA A 116 -0.63 10.14 -4.68
CA ALA A 116 -1.16 11.37 -4.11
C ALA A 116 -1.18 12.53 -5.11
N ASP A 117 -0.17 12.66 -5.97
CA ASP A 117 -0.16 13.69 -7.03
C ASP A 117 -1.29 13.50 -8.04
N ARG A 118 -1.67 12.25 -8.30
CA ARG A 118 -2.73 11.91 -9.25
C ARG A 118 -4.13 12.03 -8.65
N TYR A 119 -4.30 11.61 -7.40
CA TYR A 119 -5.61 11.44 -6.78
C TYR A 119 -5.92 12.48 -5.69
N GLY A 120 -4.93 13.26 -5.25
CA GLY A 120 -5.04 14.28 -4.20
C GLY A 120 -4.96 13.75 -2.78
N GLU A 121 -4.82 12.44 -2.60
CA GLU A 121 -4.74 11.76 -1.31
C GLU A 121 -4.02 10.41 -1.45
N VAL A 122 -3.58 9.84 -0.33
CA VAL A 122 -3.00 8.48 -0.29
C VAL A 122 -4.11 7.42 -0.25
N PRO A 123 -3.80 6.13 -0.53
CA PRO A 123 -4.79 5.07 -0.40
C PRO A 123 -5.42 5.03 1.01
N PRO A 124 -6.69 4.59 1.15
CA PRO A 124 -7.48 4.75 2.38
C PRO A 124 -6.86 4.07 3.61
N LEU A 125 -6.11 2.99 3.43
CA LEU A 125 -5.44 2.27 4.52
C LEU A 125 -4.02 2.79 4.82
N ASN A 126 -3.49 3.73 4.04
CA ASN A 126 -2.22 4.41 4.28
C ASN A 126 -2.37 5.68 5.15
N ARG A 127 -3.54 5.91 5.76
CA ARG A 127 -3.85 7.16 6.48
C ARG A 127 -2.93 7.50 7.66
N GLN A 128 -2.20 6.55 8.22
CA GLN A 128 -1.11 6.82 9.16
C GLN A 128 0.17 7.15 8.39
N LEU A 129 0.19 8.21 7.57
CA LEU A 129 1.49 8.77 7.21
C LEU A 129 2.11 9.26 8.51
N ASP A 130 3.08 8.50 9.03
CA ASP A 130 3.76 8.78 10.29
C ASP A 130 4.12 10.26 10.37
N LYS A 131 4.11 10.84 11.58
CA LYS A 131 4.49 12.25 11.80
C LYS A 131 5.85 12.63 11.18
N LYS A 132 6.74 11.66 10.92
CA LYS A 132 8.00 11.86 10.16
C LYS A 132 7.76 12.23 8.68
N LEU A 133 6.75 11.65 8.04
CA LEU A 133 6.37 11.92 6.64
C LEU A 133 5.83 13.34 6.44
N PHE A 134 5.04 13.85 7.39
CA PHE A 134 4.44 15.18 7.31
C PHE A 134 5.47 16.31 7.53
N HIS A 135 6.42 16.11 8.46
CA HIS A 135 7.41 17.14 8.83
C HIS A 135 8.41 17.45 7.72
N VAL A 136 8.74 16.49 6.87
CA VAL A 136 9.76 16.64 5.83
C VAL A 136 9.23 17.33 4.57
N HIS A 137 8.00 17.02 4.14
CA HIS A 137 7.51 17.46 2.83
C HIS A 137 6.43 18.53 2.86
N VAL A 138 5.65 18.65 3.94
CA VAL A 138 4.54 19.63 4.01
C VAL A 138 4.98 20.96 4.63
N LEU A 139 5.97 20.95 5.53
CA LEU A 139 6.37 22.14 6.32
C LEU A 139 7.59 22.90 5.77
N GLY A 140 8.15 22.52 4.62
CA GLY A 140 9.22 23.30 3.97
C GLY A 140 10.49 23.50 4.81
N LEU A 141 10.75 22.63 5.79
CA LEU A 141 11.99 22.63 6.56
C LEU A 141 13.08 21.96 5.72
N ALA A 142 13.76 22.78 4.90
CA ALA A 142 14.77 22.37 3.93
C ALA A 142 15.96 21.59 4.53
N ASP A 143 16.15 21.63 5.84
CA ASP A 143 17.31 21.03 6.52
C ASP A 143 17.17 19.51 6.79
N ILE A 144 16.03 18.89 6.42
CA ILE A 144 15.73 17.46 6.62
C ILE A 144 15.14 16.83 5.36
N LEU A 145 15.54 17.25 4.16
CA LEU A 145 15.19 16.50 2.96
C LEU A 145 15.97 15.17 2.94
N PRO A 146 15.34 13.99 2.94
CA PRO A 146 15.99 12.81 2.40
C PRO A 146 16.38 13.15 0.95
N ALA A 147 17.40 12.47 0.43
CA ALA A 147 17.81 12.56 -0.97
C ALA A 147 16.58 12.61 -1.90
N PRO A 148 16.66 13.30 -3.07
CA PRO A 148 15.54 13.38 -4.00
C PRO A 148 14.91 11.99 -4.20
N LEU A 149 13.58 11.91 -4.08
CA LEU A 149 12.86 10.64 -4.23
C LEU A 149 13.32 9.95 -5.51
N PRO A 150 13.58 8.64 -5.48
CA PRO A 150 14.01 7.95 -6.68
C PRO A 150 12.91 8.04 -7.74
N LYS A 151 13.32 7.90 -9.00
CA LYS A 151 12.35 7.67 -10.06
C LYS A 151 11.53 6.42 -9.73
N LEU A 152 10.21 6.54 -9.77
CA LEU A 152 9.30 5.43 -9.52
C LEU A 152 9.55 4.31 -10.53
N ASP A 153 9.70 3.09 -10.01
CA ASP A 153 9.80 1.87 -10.81
C ASP A 153 8.56 1.72 -11.70
N SER A 154 8.78 1.44 -12.98
CA SER A 154 7.69 1.34 -13.97
C SER A 154 6.68 0.24 -13.64
N ARG A 155 7.11 -0.85 -12.98
CA ARG A 155 6.24 -1.93 -12.54
C ARG A 155 5.29 -1.43 -11.47
N LEU A 156 5.77 -0.62 -10.53
CA LEU A 156 4.92 -0.01 -9.50
C LEU A 156 3.97 1.03 -10.09
N ALA A 157 4.46 1.89 -10.99
CA ALA A 157 3.60 2.84 -11.71
C ALA A 157 2.43 2.12 -12.41
N GLN A 158 2.71 1.00 -13.08
CA GLN A 158 1.68 0.17 -13.70
C GLN A 158 0.69 -0.45 -12.71
N LEU A 159 1.06 -0.67 -11.44
CA LEU A 159 0.13 -1.19 -10.43
C LEU A 159 -0.82 -0.13 -9.89
N ILE A 160 -0.44 1.15 -9.90
CA ILE A 160 -1.16 2.22 -9.17
C ILE A 160 -1.71 3.36 -10.04
N ALA A 161 -1.29 3.46 -11.32
CA ALA A 161 -1.74 4.50 -12.26
C ALA A 161 -3.18 4.34 -12.75
#